data_AF-A0A712HQM4-F1
#
_entry.id   AF-A0A712HQM4-F1
#
_cell.length_a   1.000
_cell.length_b   1.000
_cell.length_c   1.000
_cell.angle_alpha   90.00
_cell.angle_beta   90.00
_cell.angle_gamma   90.00
#
_symmetry.space_group_name_H-M   'P 1'
#
loop_
_entity.id
_entity.type
_entity.pdbx_description
1 polymer ?
#
loop_
_entity_poly.entity_id
_entity_poly.type
_entity_poly.pdbx_seq_one_letter_code
_entity_poly.pdbx_strand_id
1 'polypeptide(L)' 'TTLAINEISQMCGYPSLQYFYSVFKKEYVTTPKEYRDQHSEALL' A
#
# COMPACT_ATOMS: atom_id res chain seq x y z
N THR A 1 8.54 -6.47 -1.46
CA THR A 1 8.65 -6.66 0.00
C THR A 1 7.50 -7.52 0.50
N THR A 2 7.71 -8.30 1.57
CA THR A 2 6.70 -9.17 2.20
C THR A 2 6.01 -8.54 3.40
N LEU A 3 6.37 -7.30 3.77
CA LEU A 3 5.77 -6.57 4.88
C LEU A 3 4.26 -6.39 4.70
N ALA A 4 3.52 -6.42 5.81
CA ALA A 4 2.11 -6.11 5.80
C ALA A 4 1.89 -4.64 5.42
N ILE A 5 0.77 -4.33 4.74
CA ILE A 5 0.46 -2.94 4.34
C ILE A 5 0.40 -2.01 5.56
N ASN A 6 -0.07 -2.53 6.70
CA ASN A 6 -0.09 -1.78 7.95
C ASN A 6 1.30 -1.38 8.44
N GLU A 7 2.28 -2.29 8.33
CA GLU A 7 3.67 -1.99 8.71
C GLU A 7 4.28 -0.94 7.78
N ILE A 8 4.05 -1.07 6.46
CA ILE A 8 4.49 -0.08 5.47
C ILE A 8 3.88 1.29 5.79
N SER A 9 2.57 1.34 6.08
CA SER A 9 1.87 2.56 6.47
C SER A 9 2.51 3.23 7.69
N GLN A 10 2.83 2.45 8.73
CA GLN A 10 3.46 2.95 9.95
C GLN A 10 4.90 3.43 9.70
N MET A 11 5.69 2.66 8.94
CA MET A 11 7.07 3.02 8.59
C MET A 11 7.16 4.30 7.74
N CYS A 12 6.18 4.54 6.88
CA CYS A 12 6.08 5.78 6.10
C CYS A 12 5.53 6.98 6.90
N GLY A 13 5.19 6.79 8.17
CA GLY A 13 4.72 7.87 9.05
C GLY A 13 3.25 8.25 8.90
N TYR A 14 2.43 7.40 8.29
CA TYR A 14 0.99 7.66 8.21
C TYR A 14 0.30 7.41 9.56
N PRO A 15 -0.61 8.30 9.99
CA PRO A 15 -1.26 8.22 11.31
C PRO A 15 -2.24 7.05 11.44
N SER A 16 -2.69 6.45 10.33
CA SER A 16 -3.55 5.26 10.31
C SER A 16 -3.50 4.58 8.95
N LEU A 17 -3.85 3.29 8.93
CA LEU A 17 -4.00 2.52 7.69
C LEU A 17 -5.08 3.11 6.78
N GLN A 18 -6.21 3.56 7.34
CA GLN A 18 -7.31 4.16 6.58
C GLN A 18 -6.88 5.45 5.87
N TYR A 19 -6.09 6.29 6.55
CA TYR A 19 -5.54 7.51 5.93
C TYR A 19 -4.56 7.17 4.83
N PHE A 20 -3.68 6.19 5.04
CA PHE A 20 -2.79 5.68 3.99
C PHE A 20 -3.56 5.21 2.75
N TYR A 21 -4.61 4.39 2.91
CA TYR A 21 -5.48 3.97 1.81
C TYR A 21 -6.13 5.15 1.09
N SER A 22 -6.57 6.17 1.83
CA SER A 22 -7.24 7.35 1.27
C SER A 22 -6.29 8.18 0.42
N VAL A 23 -5.09 8.46 0.93
CA VAL A 23 -4.04 9.20 0.21
C VAL A 23 -3.57 8.39 -1.00
N PHE A 24 -3.24 7.12 -0.82
CA PHE A 24 -2.74 6.28 -1.90
C PHE A 24 -3.76 6.14 -3.04
N LYS A 25 -5.04 5.93 -2.72
CA LYS A 25 -6.09 5.83 -3.74
C LYS A 25 -6.32 7.15 -4.47
N LYS A 26 -6.15 8.29 -3.81
CA LYS A 26 -6.23 9.60 -4.45
C LYS A 26 -5.10 9.81 -5.46
N GLU A 27 -3.88 9.43 -5.12
CA GLU A 27 -2.69 9.66 -5.95
C GLU A 27 -2.54 8.63 -7.08
N TYR A 28 -2.81 7.35 -6.81
CA TYR A 28 -2.55 6.25 -7.74
C TYR A 28 -3.83 5.64 -8.33
N VAL A 29 -5.02 6.11 -7.94
CA VAL A 29 -6.34 5.63 -8.43
C VAL A 29 -6.56 4.12 -8.18
N THR A 30 -5.81 3.55 -7.24
CA THR A 30 -5.86 2.12 -6.88
C THR A 30 -5.58 1.95 -5.39
N THR A 31 -5.94 0.82 -4.79
CA THR A 31 -5.58 0.56 -3.40
C THR A 31 -4.12 0.09 -3.27
N PRO A 32 -3.45 0.31 -2.13
CA PRO A 32 -2.11 -0.23 -1.89
C PRO A 32 -2.02 -1.75 -2.06
N LYS A 33 -3.11 -2.48 -1.78
CA LYS A 33 -3.18 -3.93 -1.96
C LYS A 33 -3.20 -4.29 -3.44
N GLU A 34 -4.11 -3.72 -4.22
CA GLU A 34 -4.18 -3.96 -5.67
C GLU A 34 -2.89 -3.57 -6.36
N TYR A 35 -2.30 -2.42 -6.00
CA TYR A 35 -1.00 -2.00 -6.52
C TYR A 35 0.09 -3.04 -6.26
N ARG A 36 0.14 -3.58 -5.04
CA ARG A 36 1.11 -4.62 -4.69
C ARG A 36 0.83 -5.94 -5.38
N ASP A 37 -0.42 -6.33 -5.56
CA ASP A 37 -0.80 -7.56 -6.27
C ASP A 37 -0.44 -7.46 -7.77
N GLN A 38 -0.47 -6.25 -8.35
CA GLN A 38 -0.08 -5.97 -9.73
C GLN A 38 1.44 -5.88 -9.95
N HIS A 39 2.20 -5.46 -8.94
CA HIS A 39 3.64 -5.15 -9.05
C HIS A 39 4.52 -6.06 -8.18
N SER A 40 3.95 -7.07 -7.52
CA SER A 40 4.74 -8.10 -6.89
C SER A 40 5.37 -8.95 -8.00
N GLU A 41 6.69 -9.05 -8.03
CA GLU A 41 7.45 -10.00 -8.87
C GLU A 41 7.24 -11.46 -8.40
N ALA A 42 5.99 -11.85 -8.15
CA ALA A 42 5.59 -13.21 -7.87
C ALA A 42 4.56 -13.61 -8.93
N LEU A 43 5.03 -13.70 -10.18
CA LEU A 43 4.69 -14.69 -11.22
C LEU A 43 5.34 -14.29 -12.56
N LEU A 44 6.67 -14.36 -12.60
CA LEU A 44 7.47 -14.92 -13.71
C LEU A 44 8.63 -15.70 -13.10
#